data_AF-A0A7J6ATM0-F1
#
_entry.id   AF-A0A7J6ATM0-F1
#
_cell.length_a   1.000
_cell.length_b   1.000
_cell.length_c   1.000
_cell.angle_alpha   90.00
_cell.angle_beta   90.00
_cell.angle_gamma   90.00
#
_symmetry.space_group_name_H-M   'P 1'
#
loop_
_entity.id
_entity.type
_entity.pdbx_description
1 polymer ?
#
loop_
_entity_poly.entity_id
_entity_poly.type
_entity_poly.pdbx_seq_one_letter_code
_entity_poly.pdbx_strand_id
1 'polypeptide(L)'
;MGQRVSGVVKSAEECEGAALALQVALVPLGRHGQGNGLGHTFSPRLELLLDMPPADLATQHEHAWNPEDRSLNLFIKDEDRLTFHRHPVAQSTDCVRGKVGFARGLHAWTIRWPVRQRGTHAMVGVATSRAPLHAVGYTALVGSDAESWGWDLGRGKLYHDRKSHTGPAPSYPCSQNEEDEDTFSVPEEVLVVLDMDEGTLGFCADGHFLGTAFRGLKGRRLYPIVSAVWGHCEVTMTYINGLEPEPLPLMELCRRAARQALGRHRIHHIHTLPLPQTLKNYLQYQ
;
A
#
# COMPACT_ATOMS: atom_id res chain seq x y z
N MET A 1 -22.90 51.75 -5.60
CA MET A 1 -22.00 50.89 -6.40
C MET A 1 -20.69 50.79 -5.64
N GLY A 2 -20.16 49.65 -5.19
CA GLY A 2 -20.58 48.27 -5.11
C GLY A 2 -19.52 47.59 -4.23
N GLN A 3 -19.91 46.87 -3.19
CA GLN A 3 -19.00 46.03 -2.41
C GLN A 3 -18.66 44.79 -3.24
N ARG A 4 -17.40 44.37 -3.26
CA ARG A 4 -17.00 43.02 -3.69
C ARG A 4 -16.22 42.32 -2.58
N VAL A 5 -16.85 41.26 -2.10
CA VAL A 5 -16.30 40.20 -1.25
C VAL A 5 -15.39 39.34 -2.12
N SER A 6 -14.13 39.15 -1.73
CA SER A 6 -13.27 38.10 -2.31
C SER A 6 -13.34 36.88 -1.41
N GLY A 7 -14.06 35.87 -1.89
CA GLY A 7 -14.25 34.59 -1.23
C GLY A 7 -12.97 33.77 -1.18
N VAL A 8 -12.80 33.10 -0.04
CA VAL A 8 -11.88 32.00 0.18
C VAL A 8 -12.28 30.85 -0.75
N VAL A 9 -11.41 30.50 -1.70
CA VAL A 9 -11.51 29.23 -2.44
C VAL A 9 -10.41 28.32 -1.89
N LYS A 10 -10.71 27.65 -0.79
CA LYS A 10 -10.19 26.31 -0.49
C LYS A 10 -11.35 25.35 -0.64
N SER A 11 -11.09 24.04 -0.67
CA SER A 11 -12.08 22.96 -0.50
C SER A 11 -12.85 22.43 -1.74
N ALA A 12 -12.12 21.90 -2.73
CA ALA A 12 -12.71 20.88 -3.62
C ALA A 12 -11.75 19.68 -3.79
N GLU A 13 -10.50 19.91 -4.20
CA GLU A 13 -9.54 18.83 -4.50
C GLU A 13 -8.95 18.14 -3.24
N GLU A 14 -8.66 18.90 -2.16
CA GLU A 14 -8.24 18.34 -0.86
C GLU A 14 -9.33 17.43 -0.25
N CYS A 15 -10.61 17.72 -0.54
CA CYS A 15 -11.75 16.92 -0.09
C CYS A 15 -11.89 15.62 -0.88
N GLU A 16 -11.62 15.62 -2.19
CA GLU A 16 -11.68 14.42 -3.03
C GLU A 16 -10.56 13.42 -2.71
N GLY A 17 -9.34 13.90 -2.45
CA GLY A 17 -8.22 13.04 -2.04
C GLY A 17 -8.45 12.36 -0.68
N ALA A 18 -8.97 13.12 0.30
CA ALA A 18 -9.36 12.58 1.60
C ALA A 18 -10.60 11.65 1.50
N ALA A 19 -11.57 11.98 0.64
CA ALA A 19 -12.75 11.16 0.42
C ALA A 19 -12.42 9.83 -0.26
N LEU A 20 -11.47 9.79 -1.19
CA LEU A 20 -10.95 8.56 -1.80
C LEU A 20 -10.18 7.72 -0.78
N ALA A 21 -9.31 8.31 0.05
CA ALA A 21 -8.61 7.59 1.13
C ALA A 21 -9.60 7.02 2.18
N LEU A 22 -10.66 7.77 2.51
CA LEU A 22 -11.76 7.29 3.35
C LEU A 22 -12.62 6.24 2.64
N GLN A 23 -12.82 6.34 1.32
CA GLN A 23 -13.51 5.34 0.52
C GLN A 23 -12.75 4.01 0.55
N VAL A 24 -11.41 4.03 0.60
CA VAL A 24 -10.55 2.84 0.68
C VAL A 24 -10.57 2.18 2.07
N ALA A 25 -10.66 2.97 3.15
CA ALA A 25 -10.98 2.46 4.48
C ALA A 25 -12.42 1.89 4.58
N LEU A 26 -13.27 2.18 3.59
CA LEU A 26 -14.68 1.80 3.52
C LEU A 26 -15.04 0.96 2.28
N VAL A 27 -14.08 0.52 1.46
CA VAL A 27 -14.36 -0.40 0.35
C VAL A 27 -14.97 -1.63 1.01
N PRO A 28 -16.11 -2.16 0.52
CA PRO A 28 -16.72 -3.32 1.12
C PRO A 28 -15.73 -4.47 1.06
N LEU A 29 -15.05 -4.73 2.17
CA LEU A 29 -14.27 -5.93 2.37
C LEU A 29 -15.25 -7.08 2.20
N GLY A 30 -15.16 -7.72 1.04
CA GLY A 30 -16.02 -8.83 0.64
C GLY A 30 -16.06 -9.85 1.76
N ARG A 31 -17.26 -10.40 1.99
CA ARG A 31 -17.48 -11.46 2.98
C ARG A 31 -16.40 -12.53 2.87
N HIS A 32 -16.01 -13.04 4.04
CA HIS A 32 -15.58 -14.42 4.22
C HIS A 32 -16.18 -15.35 3.18
N GLY A 33 -15.30 -15.98 2.39
CA GLY A 33 -15.53 -17.19 1.62
C GLY A 33 -16.89 -17.33 0.95
N GLN A 34 -17.02 -16.79 -0.26
CA GLN A 34 -17.73 -17.41 -1.41
C GLN A 34 -17.69 -16.44 -2.60
N GLY A 35 -16.69 -16.59 -3.46
CA GLY A 35 -16.54 -15.84 -4.71
C GLY A 35 -15.08 -15.72 -5.12
N ASN A 36 -14.64 -16.59 -6.04
CA ASN A 36 -13.27 -16.80 -6.56
C ASN A 36 -12.17 -17.04 -5.50
N GLY A 37 -11.65 -18.27 -5.47
CA GLY A 37 -10.74 -18.84 -4.46
C GLY A 37 -9.31 -18.27 -4.40
N LEU A 38 -9.13 -16.96 -4.53
CA LEU A 38 -7.83 -16.28 -4.49
C LEU A 38 -7.56 -15.53 -3.17
N GLY A 39 -8.58 -15.32 -2.33
CA GLY A 39 -8.45 -14.54 -1.09
C GLY A 39 -7.92 -15.37 0.08
N HIS A 40 -6.73 -15.02 0.57
CA HIS A 40 -6.24 -15.49 1.87
C HIS A 40 -6.91 -14.72 3.02
N THR A 41 -7.05 -15.35 4.19
CA THR A 41 -7.57 -14.68 5.39
C THR A 41 -6.57 -13.66 5.91
N PHE A 42 -7.03 -12.46 6.25
CA PHE A 42 -6.21 -11.48 6.94
C PHE A 42 -5.75 -12.02 8.31
N SER A 43 -4.55 -11.62 8.73
CA SER A 43 -4.13 -11.88 10.11
C SER A 43 -4.94 -10.97 11.06
N PRO A 44 -5.18 -11.37 12.33
CA PRO A 44 -5.90 -10.52 13.29
C PRO A 44 -5.23 -9.15 13.54
N ARG A 45 -3.90 -9.06 13.34
CA ARG A 45 -3.15 -7.79 13.41
C ARG A 45 -3.44 -6.91 12.20
N LEU A 46 -3.46 -7.50 10.99
CA LEU A 46 -3.78 -6.76 9.77
C LEU A 46 -5.24 -6.30 9.73
N GLU A 47 -6.19 -7.12 10.16
CA GLU A 47 -7.59 -6.69 10.29
C GLU A 47 -7.74 -5.50 11.22
N LEU A 48 -7.07 -5.54 12.37
CA LEU A 48 -7.09 -4.42 13.31
C LEU A 48 -6.49 -3.16 12.68
N LEU A 49 -5.33 -3.28 12.02
CA LEU A 49 -4.64 -2.16 11.38
C LEU A 49 -5.55 -1.44 10.38
N LEU A 50 -6.29 -2.21 9.59
CA LEU A 50 -7.20 -1.70 8.57
C LEU A 50 -8.54 -1.19 9.13
N ASP A 51 -8.95 -1.66 10.32
CA ASP A 51 -10.15 -1.18 11.01
C ASP A 51 -9.91 0.12 11.80
N MET A 52 -8.66 0.54 12.00
CA MET A 52 -8.31 1.84 12.59
C MET A 52 -8.55 2.98 11.60
N PRO A 53 -8.87 4.20 12.06
CA PRO A 53 -8.89 5.38 11.20
C PRO A 53 -7.55 5.51 10.46
N PRO A 54 -7.53 5.86 9.17
CA PRO A 54 -6.29 6.02 8.43
C PRO A 54 -5.44 7.14 9.04
N ALA A 55 -4.12 7.02 8.89
CA ALA A 55 -3.16 8.02 9.31
C ALA A 55 -3.51 9.40 8.73
N ASP A 56 -3.30 10.44 9.52
CA ASP A 56 -3.55 11.82 9.09
C ASP A 56 -2.58 12.27 7.98
N LEU A 57 -2.91 13.39 7.33
CA LEU A 57 -2.12 13.88 6.18
C LEU A 57 -0.67 14.21 6.56
N ALA A 58 -0.43 14.67 7.78
CA ALA A 58 0.91 14.93 8.29
C ALA A 58 1.74 13.63 8.32
N THR A 59 1.20 12.57 8.92
CA THR A 59 1.83 11.24 8.96
C THR A 59 2.02 10.65 7.56
N GLN A 60 1.04 10.83 6.67
CA GLN A 60 1.18 10.41 5.27
C GLN A 60 2.36 11.09 4.58
N HIS A 61 2.54 12.40 4.77
CA HIS A 61 3.68 13.14 4.21
C HIS A 61 5.04 12.76 4.82
N GLU A 62 5.07 12.37 6.10
CA GLU A 62 6.27 11.82 6.74
C GLU A 62 6.71 10.51 6.10
N HIS A 63 5.75 9.68 5.67
CA HIS A 63 6.00 8.37 5.05
C HIS A 63 6.05 8.40 3.52
N ALA A 64 5.78 9.54 2.89
CA ALA A 64 5.75 9.71 1.44
C ALA A 64 7.09 9.41 0.74
N TRP A 65 7.10 9.54 -0.59
CA TRP A 65 8.32 9.42 -1.39
C TRP A 65 9.40 10.42 -0.96
N ASN A 66 10.65 10.00 -1.02
CA ASN A 66 11.78 10.81 -0.61
C ASN A 66 12.38 11.57 -1.81
N PRO A 67 12.31 12.92 -1.84
CA PRO A 67 12.90 13.70 -2.93
C PRO A 67 14.43 13.63 -2.99
N GLU A 68 15.08 13.24 -1.89
CA GLU A 68 16.53 13.09 -1.78
C GLU A 68 17.02 11.65 -2.05
N ASP A 69 16.10 10.70 -2.23
CA ASP A 69 16.43 9.28 -2.38
C ASP A 69 15.65 8.64 -3.55
N ARG A 70 16.00 9.10 -4.74
CA ARG A 70 15.35 8.78 -6.02
C ARG A 70 16.35 8.76 -7.18
N SER A 71 15.95 8.15 -8.30
CA SER A 71 16.57 8.44 -9.60
C SER A 71 16.40 9.92 -9.96
N LEU A 72 17.42 10.48 -10.63
CA LEU A 72 17.38 11.85 -11.16
C LEU A 72 16.30 12.05 -12.22
N ASN A 73 15.80 10.98 -12.84
CA ASN A 73 14.74 11.01 -13.85
C ASN A 73 13.32 11.06 -13.26
N LEU A 74 13.19 11.06 -11.92
CA LEU A 74 11.92 11.21 -11.21
C LEU A 74 11.91 12.53 -10.45
N PHE A 75 10.76 13.13 -10.22
CA PHE A 75 10.60 14.22 -9.25
C PHE A 75 9.30 14.04 -8.47
N ILE A 76 9.26 14.53 -7.23
CA ILE A 76 8.04 14.56 -6.42
C ILE A 76 7.26 15.82 -6.79
N LYS A 77 5.94 15.71 -7.01
CA LYS A 77 5.12 16.86 -7.40
C LYS A 77 4.99 17.83 -6.22
N ASP A 78 5.08 19.14 -6.49
CA ASP A 78 5.00 20.17 -5.44
C ASP A 78 3.59 20.25 -4.82
N GLU A 79 2.57 20.18 -5.69
CA GLU A 79 1.14 20.26 -5.30
C GLU A 79 0.63 18.95 -4.67
N ASP A 80 1.28 17.82 -4.99
CA ASP A 80 0.94 16.50 -4.44
C ASP A 80 2.20 15.73 -4.05
N ARG A 81 2.63 15.95 -2.80
CA ARG A 81 3.86 15.37 -2.26
C ARG A 81 3.79 13.85 -2.02
N LEU A 82 2.63 13.23 -2.23
CA LEU A 82 2.48 11.78 -2.18
C LEU A 82 2.77 11.11 -3.53
N THR A 83 2.89 11.91 -4.60
CA THR A 83 3.02 11.43 -5.97
C THR A 83 4.35 11.86 -6.59
N PHE A 84 5.04 10.92 -7.22
CA PHE A 84 6.15 11.26 -8.11
C PHE A 84 5.72 11.23 -9.57
N HIS A 85 6.43 11.97 -10.41
CA HIS A 85 6.33 11.96 -11.85
C HIS A 85 7.66 11.50 -12.47
N ARG A 86 7.59 10.65 -13.51
CA ARG A 86 8.76 10.19 -14.26
C ARG A 86 8.96 10.94 -15.58
N HIS A 87 10.14 11.51 -15.79
CA HIS A 87 10.51 12.09 -17.08
C HIS A 87 10.53 11.02 -18.19
N PRO A 88 10.18 11.36 -19.45
CA PRO A 88 10.11 10.42 -20.58
C PRO A 88 11.50 10.06 -21.12
N VAL A 89 12.34 9.45 -20.28
CA VAL A 89 13.71 9.03 -20.63
C VAL A 89 13.66 7.61 -21.21
N ALA A 90 14.13 7.47 -22.45
CA ALA A 90 14.19 6.19 -23.15
C ALA A 90 15.30 5.30 -22.56
N GLN A 91 15.10 3.97 -22.64
CA GLN A 91 16.07 2.97 -22.17
C GLN A 91 16.55 3.23 -20.74
N SER A 92 15.62 3.56 -19.85
CA SER A 92 15.90 3.85 -18.44
C SER A 92 14.85 3.18 -17.56
N THR A 93 15.31 2.59 -16.46
CA THR A 93 14.48 2.13 -15.35
C THR A 93 14.82 2.97 -14.13
N ASP A 94 13.80 3.52 -13.47
CA ASP A 94 13.98 4.53 -12.45
C ASP A 94 13.18 4.19 -11.19
N CYS A 95 13.81 4.29 -10.03
CA CYS A 95 13.20 4.00 -8.74
C CYS A 95 13.17 5.21 -7.81
N VAL A 96 12.30 5.16 -6.83
CA VAL A 96 12.26 6.07 -5.68
C VAL A 96 11.92 5.29 -4.42
N ARG A 97 12.56 5.65 -3.30
CA ARG A 97 12.25 5.10 -1.98
C ARG A 97 11.33 6.03 -1.19
N GLY A 98 10.54 5.46 -0.29
CA GLY A 98 9.86 6.21 0.78
C GLY A 98 10.86 6.81 1.77
N LYS A 99 10.45 7.84 2.51
CA LYS A 99 11.30 8.52 3.51
C LYS A 99 11.62 7.62 4.71
N VAL A 100 10.65 6.81 5.14
CA VAL A 100 10.76 6.01 6.36
C VAL A 100 11.15 4.58 6.02
N GLY A 101 12.20 4.10 6.67
CA GLY A 101 12.62 2.69 6.63
C GLY A 101 12.17 1.96 7.88
N PHE A 102 11.35 0.93 7.70
CA PHE A 102 10.75 0.14 8.77
C PHE A 102 11.69 -0.98 9.21
N ALA A 103 11.81 -1.20 10.52
CA ALA A 103 12.67 -2.22 11.10
C ALA A 103 11.93 -3.16 12.07
N ARG A 104 10.70 -2.82 12.44
CA ARG A 104 9.82 -3.53 13.38
C ARG A 104 8.38 -3.12 13.10
N GLY A 105 7.40 -3.88 13.59
CA GLY A 105 5.98 -3.58 13.46
C GLY A 105 5.37 -4.05 12.14
N LEU A 106 4.05 -3.94 12.07
CA LEU A 106 3.24 -4.16 10.88
C LEU A 106 2.90 -2.81 10.26
N HIS A 107 3.13 -2.64 8.97
CA HIS A 107 2.90 -1.41 8.23
C HIS A 107 2.09 -1.68 6.97
N ALA A 108 1.19 -0.77 6.63
CA ALA A 108 0.45 -0.83 5.38
C ALA A 108 0.41 0.53 4.69
N TRP A 109 0.54 0.52 3.37
CA TRP A 109 0.41 1.70 2.51
C TRP A 109 -0.19 1.31 1.17
N THR A 110 -0.94 2.21 0.55
CA THR A 110 -1.43 1.99 -0.81
C THR A 110 -0.43 2.52 -1.83
N ILE A 111 -0.41 1.87 -2.99
CA ILE A 111 0.24 2.35 -4.20
C ILE A 111 -0.84 2.49 -5.26
N ARG A 112 -1.08 3.72 -5.69
CA ARG A 112 -1.97 4.03 -6.81
C ARG A 112 -1.13 4.28 -8.04
N TRP A 113 -1.28 3.40 -9.02
CA TRP A 113 -0.53 3.42 -10.28
C TRP A 113 -1.47 3.11 -11.45
N PRO A 114 -1.84 4.12 -12.26
CA PRO A 114 -2.71 3.95 -13.42
C PRO A 114 -2.23 2.81 -14.32
N VAL A 115 -3.13 1.87 -14.62
CA VAL A 115 -2.79 0.64 -15.38
C VAL A 115 -2.13 0.97 -16.73
N ARG A 116 -2.61 2.02 -17.41
CA ARG A 116 -2.07 2.48 -18.71
C ARG A 116 -0.68 3.11 -18.62
N GLN A 117 -0.17 3.37 -17.42
CA GLN A 117 1.12 4.01 -17.16
C GLN A 117 2.17 3.04 -16.57
N ARG A 118 1.94 1.71 -16.66
CA ARG A 118 2.86 0.69 -16.11
C ARG A 118 3.99 0.33 -17.08
N GLY A 119 3.71 0.34 -18.38
CA GLY A 119 4.69 -0.06 -19.40
C GLY A 119 5.10 -1.53 -19.27
N THR A 120 6.34 -1.83 -19.65
CA THR A 120 6.85 -3.21 -19.72
C THR A 120 7.29 -3.79 -18.38
N HIS A 121 7.63 -2.94 -17.41
CA HIS A 121 8.07 -3.31 -16.07
C HIS A 121 7.55 -2.27 -15.06
N ALA A 122 6.62 -2.70 -14.20
CA ALA A 122 6.10 -1.89 -13.10
C ALA A 122 6.24 -2.69 -11.82
N MET A 123 7.27 -2.36 -11.04
CA MET A 123 7.61 -3.12 -9.84
C MET A 123 7.18 -2.37 -8.60
N VAL A 124 6.55 -3.06 -7.65
CA VAL A 124 6.21 -2.54 -6.32
C VAL A 124 6.79 -3.45 -5.25
N GLY A 125 7.39 -2.87 -4.21
CA GLY A 125 7.79 -3.67 -3.05
C GLY A 125 8.61 -2.89 -2.03
N VAL A 126 9.66 -3.51 -1.53
CA VAL A 126 10.52 -2.96 -0.48
C VAL A 126 12.00 -3.16 -0.80
N ALA A 127 12.84 -2.27 -0.28
CA ALA A 127 14.29 -2.33 -0.48
C ALA A 127 15.05 -1.86 0.75
N THR A 128 16.31 -2.27 0.85
CA THR A 128 17.27 -1.62 1.75
C THR A 128 17.71 -0.27 1.17
N SER A 129 18.44 0.52 1.96
CA SER A 129 19.07 1.76 1.49
C SER A 129 20.20 1.51 0.46
N ARG A 130 20.65 0.26 0.29
CA ARG A 130 21.73 -0.09 -0.64
C ARG A 130 21.23 -0.45 -2.04
N ALA A 131 19.93 -0.69 -2.22
CA ALA A 131 19.38 -1.04 -3.52
C ALA A 131 19.62 0.10 -4.54
N PRO A 132 20.03 -0.21 -5.77
CA PRO A 132 20.22 0.80 -6.80
C PRO A 132 18.88 1.42 -7.20
N LEU A 133 18.90 2.72 -7.49
CA LEU A 133 17.69 3.47 -7.87
C LEU A 133 17.57 3.75 -9.37
N HIS A 134 18.55 3.33 -10.17
CA HIS A 134 18.54 3.51 -11.60
C HIS A 134 19.25 2.36 -12.31
N ALA A 135 18.77 1.99 -13.49
CA ALA A 135 19.45 1.09 -14.40
C ALA A 135 19.19 1.47 -15.86
N VAL A 136 20.20 1.22 -16.69
CA VAL A 136 20.08 1.37 -18.15
C VAL A 136 19.24 0.23 -18.72
N GLY A 137 18.39 0.57 -19.68
CA GLY A 137 17.42 -0.34 -20.30
C GLY A 137 16.12 -0.45 -19.51
N TYR A 138 15.17 -1.20 -20.08
CA TYR A 138 13.90 -1.51 -19.42
C TYR A 138 14.02 -2.85 -18.68
N THR A 139 14.07 -2.80 -17.36
CA THR A 139 14.36 -3.97 -16.51
C THR A 139 13.44 -4.02 -15.29
N ALA A 140 13.24 -5.21 -14.74
CA ALA A 140 12.69 -5.38 -13.40
C ALA A 140 13.77 -5.07 -12.36
N LEU A 141 14.01 -3.78 -12.08
CA LEU A 141 15.13 -3.33 -11.24
C LEU A 141 14.93 -3.69 -9.76
N VAL A 142 13.75 -3.40 -9.20
CA VAL A 142 13.39 -3.87 -7.85
C VAL A 142 13.24 -5.39 -7.88
N GLY A 143 13.98 -6.08 -7.02
CA GLY A 143 14.07 -7.53 -6.98
C GLY A 143 15.20 -8.11 -7.86
N SER A 144 15.96 -7.27 -8.56
CA SER A 144 17.07 -7.75 -9.42
C SER A 144 18.25 -8.28 -8.62
N ASP A 145 18.45 -7.82 -7.39
CA ASP A 145 19.52 -8.19 -6.46
C ASP A 145 18.96 -8.53 -5.06
N ALA A 146 19.85 -8.88 -4.13
CA ALA A 146 19.51 -9.25 -2.77
C ALA A 146 19.09 -8.05 -1.88
N GLU A 147 19.14 -6.82 -2.38
CA GLU A 147 18.83 -5.61 -1.62
C GLU A 147 17.37 -5.16 -1.79
N SER A 148 16.59 -5.85 -2.62
CA SER A 148 15.20 -5.50 -2.90
C SER A 148 14.30 -6.71 -3.15
N TRP A 149 13.01 -6.54 -2.89
CA TRP A 149 11.94 -7.53 -3.09
C TRP A 149 10.79 -6.83 -3.81
N GLY A 150 10.40 -7.34 -4.97
CA GLY A 150 9.44 -6.66 -5.85
C GLY A 150 8.43 -7.59 -6.50
N TRP A 151 7.19 -7.11 -6.61
CA TRP A 151 6.15 -7.70 -7.42
C TRP A 151 6.02 -6.94 -8.74
N ASP A 152 6.17 -7.64 -9.86
CA ASP A 152 5.90 -7.14 -11.20
C ASP A 152 4.40 -7.16 -11.46
N LEU A 153 3.77 -5.98 -11.42
CA LEU A 153 2.32 -5.84 -11.56
C LEU A 153 1.81 -6.22 -12.95
N GLY A 154 2.68 -6.16 -13.98
CA GLY A 154 2.30 -6.49 -15.35
C GLY A 154 2.41 -7.99 -15.64
N ARG A 155 3.38 -8.65 -15.03
CA ARG A 155 3.64 -10.09 -15.24
C ARG A 155 3.06 -10.99 -14.16
N GLY A 156 2.61 -10.43 -13.05
CA GLY A 156 2.18 -11.21 -11.89
C GLY A 156 3.31 -12.07 -11.34
N LYS A 157 4.54 -11.55 -11.25
CA LYS A 157 5.72 -12.33 -10.83
C LYS A 157 6.51 -11.66 -9.71
N LEU A 158 7.07 -12.48 -8.83
CA LEU A 158 7.88 -12.03 -7.70
C LEU A 158 9.37 -12.10 -8.01
N TYR A 159 10.08 -11.03 -7.67
CA TYR A 159 11.51 -10.87 -7.93
C TYR A 159 12.23 -10.55 -6.62
N HIS A 160 13.27 -11.34 -6.34
CA HIS A 160 14.27 -11.10 -5.32
C HIS A 160 15.55 -11.82 -5.73
N ASP A 161 16.70 -11.16 -5.64
CA ASP A 161 18.02 -11.69 -6.03
C ASP A 161 18.02 -12.37 -7.41
N ARG A 162 17.25 -11.79 -8.35
CA ARG A 162 16.95 -12.47 -9.62
C ARG A 162 18.18 -12.76 -10.46
N LYS A 163 19.21 -11.90 -10.39
CA LYS A 163 20.48 -12.10 -11.11
C LYS A 163 21.26 -13.32 -10.63
N SER A 164 21.07 -13.73 -9.38
CA SER A 164 21.77 -14.86 -8.76
C SER A 164 21.00 -16.18 -8.88
N HIS A 165 19.73 -16.13 -9.28
CA HIS A 165 18.88 -17.31 -9.40
C HIS A 165 18.61 -17.72 -10.85
N THR A 166 18.74 -19.02 -11.13
CA THR A 166 18.34 -19.65 -12.39
C THR A 166 16.95 -20.29 -12.27
N GLY A 167 16.15 -20.29 -13.34
CA GLY A 167 14.77 -20.81 -13.34
C GLY A 167 13.73 -19.70 -13.39
N PRO A 168 12.42 -19.95 -13.59
CA PRO A 168 11.40 -18.90 -13.70
C PRO A 168 11.17 -18.15 -12.38
N ALA A 169 10.73 -16.89 -12.46
CA ALA A 169 10.27 -16.16 -11.29
C ALA A 169 8.89 -16.69 -10.84
N PRO A 170 8.62 -16.86 -9.52
CA PRO A 170 7.34 -17.37 -9.03
C PRO A 170 6.16 -16.47 -9.44
N SER A 171 5.04 -17.08 -9.83
CA SER A 171 3.77 -16.40 -10.07
C SER A 171 3.16 -15.88 -8.75
N TYR A 172 2.49 -14.73 -8.81
CA TYR A 172 1.77 -14.12 -7.70
C TYR A 172 0.59 -13.28 -8.19
N PRO A 173 -0.65 -13.52 -7.69
CA PRO A 173 -1.01 -14.46 -6.62
C PRO A 173 -0.74 -15.92 -7.00
N CYS A 174 -0.52 -16.77 -5.98
CA CYS A 174 -0.30 -18.20 -6.21
C CYS A 174 -1.66 -18.85 -6.54
N SER A 175 -1.99 -18.93 -7.83
CA SER A 175 -3.20 -19.63 -8.29
C SER A 175 -3.15 -21.09 -7.85
N GLN A 176 -4.24 -21.59 -7.26
CA GLN A 176 -4.35 -23.02 -6.92
C GLN A 176 -4.61 -23.89 -8.16
N ASN A 177 -5.08 -23.28 -9.25
CA ASN A 177 -5.36 -23.92 -10.53
C ASN A 177 -4.54 -23.25 -11.64
N GLU A 178 -3.89 -24.06 -12.48
CA GLU A 178 -3.08 -23.59 -13.63
C GLU A 178 -3.92 -22.88 -14.71
N GLU A 179 -5.24 -23.14 -14.76
CA GLU A 179 -6.17 -22.50 -15.70
C GLU A 179 -6.49 -21.03 -15.35
N ASP A 180 -6.23 -20.61 -14.11
CA ASP A 180 -6.52 -19.26 -13.60
C ASP A 180 -5.29 -18.31 -13.65
N GLU A 181 -4.10 -18.80 -14.02
CA GLU A 181 -2.87 -17.98 -14.06
C GLU A 181 -2.99 -16.77 -15.01
N ASP A 182 -3.75 -16.88 -16.10
CA ASP A 182 -3.87 -15.83 -17.12
C ASP A 182 -4.98 -14.79 -16.85
N THR A 183 -5.71 -14.88 -15.73
CA THR A 183 -6.92 -14.05 -15.53
C THR A 183 -6.74 -12.90 -14.53
N PHE A 184 -5.72 -12.94 -13.67
CA PHE A 184 -5.58 -11.92 -12.62
C PHE A 184 -4.95 -10.62 -13.14
N SER A 185 -5.80 -9.62 -13.40
CA SER A 185 -5.36 -8.27 -13.70
C SER A 185 -5.23 -7.43 -12.43
N VAL A 186 -4.03 -6.91 -12.15
CA VAL A 186 -3.80 -6.04 -10.99
C VAL A 186 -4.54 -4.70 -11.16
N PRO A 187 -5.43 -4.29 -10.23
CA PRO A 187 -6.15 -3.02 -10.26
C PRO A 187 -5.22 -1.81 -10.11
N GLU A 188 -5.72 -0.60 -10.38
CA GLU A 188 -4.93 0.64 -10.30
C GLU A 188 -4.33 0.89 -8.92
N GLU A 189 -5.07 0.58 -7.86
CA GLU A 189 -4.61 0.72 -6.48
C GLU A 189 -4.41 -0.64 -5.83
N VAL A 190 -3.25 -0.81 -5.19
CA VAL A 190 -2.91 -2.01 -4.41
C VAL A 190 -2.47 -1.61 -3.01
N LEU A 191 -2.83 -2.42 -2.01
CA LEU A 191 -2.31 -2.28 -0.66
C LEU A 191 -1.04 -3.11 -0.53
N VAL A 192 0.03 -2.51 -0.01
CA VAL A 192 1.26 -3.20 0.38
C VAL A 192 1.23 -3.42 1.88
N VAL A 193 1.52 -4.65 2.32
CA VAL A 193 1.54 -5.02 3.73
C VAL A 193 2.92 -5.58 4.09
N LEU A 194 3.65 -4.85 4.92
CA LEU A 194 4.96 -5.24 5.43
C LEU A 194 4.86 -5.54 6.92
N ASP A 195 5.05 -6.80 7.28
CA ASP A 195 5.18 -7.23 8.67
C ASP A 195 6.66 -7.47 8.98
N MET A 196 7.31 -6.53 9.67
CA MET A 196 8.71 -6.64 10.08
C MET A 196 8.90 -7.55 11.29
N ASP A 197 7.84 -7.81 12.06
CA ASP A 197 7.87 -8.70 13.21
C ASP A 197 7.89 -10.16 12.75
N GLU A 198 7.06 -10.50 11.77
CA GLU A 198 7.05 -11.80 11.07
C GLU A 198 8.05 -11.88 9.91
N GLY A 199 8.56 -10.74 9.46
CA GLY A 199 9.51 -10.64 8.36
C GLY A 199 8.88 -11.08 7.04
N THR A 200 7.67 -10.61 6.76
CA THR A 200 6.91 -10.95 5.56
C THR A 200 6.44 -9.71 4.80
N LEU A 201 6.33 -9.85 3.48
CA LEU A 201 5.71 -8.88 2.59
C LEU A 201 4.57 -9.56 1.83
N GLY A 202 3.43 -8.90 1.72
CA GLY A 202 2.29 -9.33 0.92
C GLY A 202 1.51 -8.15 0.38
N PHE A 203 0.51 -8.45 -0.45
CA PHE A 203 -0.28 -7.43 -1.13
C PHE A 203 -1.77 -7.72 -1.02
N CYS A 204 -2.57 -6.66 -1.06
CA CYS A 204 -4.01 -6.77 -1.27
C CYS A 204 -4.40 -6.06 -2.57
N ALA A 205 -5.31 -6.69 -3.31
CA ALA A 205 -5.91 -6.14 -4.52
C ALA A 205 -7.41 -6.44 -4.50
N ASP A 206 -8.23 -5.51 -4.96
CA ASP A 206 -9.69 -5.61 -4.98
C ASP A 206 -10.29 -6.06 -3.62
N GLY A 207 -9.70 -5.60 -2.52
CA GLY A 207 -10.14 -5.94 -1.16
C GLY A 207 -9.73 -7.32 -0.65
N HIS A 208 -8.95 -8.10 -1.40
CA HIS A 208 -8.51 -9.45 -1.02
C HIS A 208 -7.02 -9.48 -0.71
N PHE A 209 -6.63 -10.17 0.37
CA PHE A 209 -5.22 -10.49 0.61
C PHE A 209 -4.76 -11.59 -0.33
N LEU A 210 -3.72 -11.31 -1.12
CA LEU A 210 -3.18 -12.22 -2.13
C LEU A 210 -2.17 -13.22 -1.54
N GLY A 211 -1.99 -13.22 -0.22
CA GLY A 211 -1.06 -14.09 0.50
C GLY A 211 0.33 -13.50 0.65
N THR A 212 1.22 -14.24 1.32
CA THR A 212 2.60 -13.82 1.56
C THR A 212 3.42 -13.94 0.27
N ALA A 213 3.93 -12.82 -0.24
CA ALA A 213 4.83 -12.78 -1.39
C ALA A 213 6.28 -13.12 -1.00
N PHE A 214 6.78 -12.55 0.09
CA PHE A 214 8.16 -12.76 0.54
C PHE A 214 8.24 -13.03 2.04
N ARG A 215 9.28 -13.78 2.44
CA ARG A 215 9.63 -14.10 3.83
C ARG A 215 11.11 -13.81 4.07
N GLY A 216 11.54 -13.85 5.34
CA GLY A 216 12.96 -13.67 5.71
C GLY A 216 13.40 -12.21 5.76
N LEU A 217 12.46 -11.28 5.99
CA LEU A 217 12.72 -9.85 6.02
C LEU A 217 13.15 -9.33 7.41
N LYS A 218 13.10 -10.17 8.46
CA LYS A 218 13.47 -9.79 9.83
C LYS A 218 14.92 -9.29 9.92
N GLY A 219 15.17 -8.38 10.86
CA GLY A 219 16.52 -7.86 11.14
C GLY A 219 17.05 -6.87 10.09
N ARG A 220 16.21 -6.45 9.14
CA ARG A 220 16.54 -5.46 8.11
C ARG A 220 15.85 -4.13 8.41
N ARG A 221 16.29 -3.07 7.73
CA ARG A 221 15.53 -1.82 7.60
C ARG A 221 15.08 -1.69 6.15
N LEU A 222 13.78 -1.69 5.93
CA LEU A 222 13.17 -1.76 4.60
C LEU A 222 12.32 -0.54 4.32
N TYR A 223 12.52 0.04 3.14
CA TYR A 223 11.85 1.22 2.63
C TYR A 223 10.86 0.80 1.55
N PRO A 224 9.65 1.39 1.48
CA PRO A 224 8.81 1.29 0.30
C PRO A 224 9.61 1.70 -0.93
N ILE A 225 9.47 0.96 -2.03
CA ILE A 225 10.15 1.26 -3.29
C ILE A 225 9.28 0.84 -4.48
N VAL A 226 9.39 1.58 -5.58
CA VAL A 226 8.91 1.14 -6.89
C VAL A 226 9.99 1.33 -7.95
N SER A 227 9.92 0.58 -9.06
CA SER A 227 10.68 0.88 -10.28
C SER A 227 9.76 1.02 -11.47
N ALA A 228 9.92 2.13 -12.21
CA ALA A 228 9.09 2.48 -13.35
C ALA A 228 9.93 2.70 -14.62
N VAL A 229 9.32 2.36 -15.77
CA VAL A 229 9.92 2.55 -17.12
C VAL A 229 9.07 3.44 -18.03
N TRP A 230 7.83 3.73 -17.64
CA TRP A 230 6.89 4.47 -18.48
C TRP A 230 7.15 5.98 -18.41
N GLY A 231 7.16 6.65 -19.56
CA GLY A 231 7.32 8.11 -19.60
C GLY A 231 6.05 8.79 -19.11
N HIS A 232 6.19 9.83 -18.28
CA HIS A 232 5.08 10.57 -17.68
C HIS A 232 4.18 9.73 -16.76
N CYS A 233 4.66 8.59 -16.24
CA CYS A 233 3.91 7.90 -15.22
C CYS A 233 3.89 8.73 -13.93
N GLU A 234 2.74 8.70 -13.26
CA GLU A 234 2.55 9.24 -11.92
C GLU A 234 2.14 8.11 -10.99
N VAL A 235 2.82 8.01 -9.85
CA VAL A 235 2.58 6.97 -8.86
C VAL A 235 2.48 7.57 -7.47
N THR A 236 1.33 7.37 -6.85
CA THR A 236 1.02 7.89 -5.52
C THR A 236 1.25 6.81 -4.48
N MET A 237 1.85 7.19 -3.35
CA MET A 237 1.93 6.34 -2.17
C MET A 237 1.26 7.01 -0.97
N THR A 238 0.29 6.32 -0.39
CA THR A 238 -0.44 6.81 0.80
C THR A 238 -0.24 5.84 1.94
N TYR A 239 0.42 6.28 3.01
CA TYR A 239 0.57 5.48 4.21
C TYR A 239 -0.77 5.32 4.93
N ILE A 240 -1.16 4.08 5.23
CA ILE A 240 -2.45 3.79 5.86
C ILE A 240 -2.31 3.81 7.37
N ASN A 241 -1.49 2.91 7.93
CA ASN A 241 -1.28 2.81 9.37
C ASN A 241 -0.09 1.90 9.68
N GLY A 242 0.32 1.91 10.95
CA GLY A 242 1.26 0.95 11.52
C GLY A 242 0.80 0.41 12.86
N LEU A 243 1.22 -0.80 13.20
CA LEU A 243 1.09 -1.39 14.53
C LEU A 243 2.48 -1.76 15.04
N GLU A 244 2.82 -1.28 16.23
CA GLU A 244 4.06 -1.67 16.89
C GLU A 244 4.04 -3.16 17.32
N PRO A 245 5.22 -3.76 17.60
CA PRO A 245 5.32 -5.17 18.01
C PRO A 245 4.70 -5.46 19.37
N GLU A 246 4.33 -4.42 20.12
CA GLU A 246 3.85 -4.55 21.48
C GLU A 246 2.45 -5.18 21.56
N PRO A 247 2.13 -5.85 22.68
CA PRO A 247 0.78 -6.32 22.95
C PRO A 247 -0.18 -5.13 22.89
N LEU A 248 -1.24 -5.29 22.11
CA LEU A 248 -2.27 -4.26 22.00
C LEU A 248 -2.91 -4.05 23.38
N PRO A 249 -3.21 -2.79 23.76
CA PRO A 249 -3.94 -2.51 24.99
C PRO A 249 -5.25 -3.29 25.04
N LEU A 250 -5.64 -3.79 26.23
CA LEU A 250 -6.88 -4.55 26.40
C LEU A 250 -8.10 -3.79 25.87
N MET A 251 -8.09 -2.46 26.00
CA MET A 251 -9.12 -1.60 25.45
C MET A 251 -9.27 -1.81 23.94
N GLU A 252 -8.17 -1.73 23.16
CA GLU A 252 -8.18 -1.93 21.71
C GLU A 252 -8.73 -3.32 21.32
N LEU A 253 -8.31 -4.36 22.05
CA LEU A 253 -8.82 -5.71 21.84
C LEU A 253 -10.32 -5.81 22.10
N CYS A 254 -10.81 -5.18 23.17
CA CYS A 254 -12.23 -5.11 23.51
C CYS A 254 -13.02 -4.31 22.46
N ARG A 255 -12.49 -3.18 21.96
CA ARG A 255 -13.09 -2.40 20.87
C ARG A 255 -13.28 -3.27 19.64
N ARG A 256 -12.21 -3.99 19.25
CA ARG A 256 -12.22 -4.87 18.09
C ARG A 256 -13.25 -5.98 18.26
N ALA A 257 -13.23 -6.70 19.39
CA ALA A 257 -14.17 -7.78 19.65
C ALA A 257 -15.62 -7.30 19.57
N ALA A 258 -15.93 -6.12 20.11
CA ALA A 258 -17.25 -5.51 20.01
C ALA A 258 -17.63 -5.15 18.57
N ARG A 259 -16.72 -4.52 17.80
CA ARG A 259 -16.96 -4.17 16.39
C ARG A 259 -17.13 -5.40 15.50
N GLN A 260 -16.36 -6.46 15.73
CA GLN A 260 -16.50 -7.75 15.05
C GLN A 260 -17.85 -8.40 15.36
N ALA A 261 -18.28 -8.41 16.64
CA ALA A 261 -19.58 -8.93 17.04
C ALA A 261 -20.76 -8.14 16.46
N LEU A 262 -20.62 -6.82 16.29
CA LEU A 262 -21.61 -6.00 15.58
C LEU A 262 -21.66 -6.32 14.08
N GLY A 263 -20.50 -6.58 13.48
CA GLY A 263 -20.32 -6.70 12.04
C GLY A 263 -20.28 -5.33 11.35
N ARG A 264 -19.51 -5.24 10.25
CA ARG A 264 -19.26 -3.98 9.53
C ARG A 264 -20.52 -3.24 9.11
N HIS A 265 -21.55 -3.97 8.67
CA HIS A 265 -22.84 -3.41 8.24
C HIS A 265 -23.66 -2.76 9.37
N ARG A 266 -23.29 -2.92 10.64
CA ARG A 266 -24.03 -2.34 11.77
C ARG A 266 -23.21 -1.30 12.54
N ILE A 267 -21.99 -1.00 12.09
CA ILE A 267 -21.13 -0.01 12.74
C ILE A 267 -21.79 1.38 12.75
N HIS A 268 -22.50 1.76 11.68
CA HIS A 268 -23.26 3.02 11.66
C HIS A 268 -24.43 3.05 12.66
N HIS A 269 -24.89 1.90 13.14
CA HIS A 269 -25.92 1.77 14.18
C HIS A 269 -25.35 1.77 15.61
N ILE A 270 -24.06 2.02 15.84
CA ILE A 270 -23.50 2.09 17.21
C ILE A 270 -24.27 3.09 18.09
N HIS A 271 -24.78 4.17 17.51
CA HIS A 271 -25.56 5.17 18.22
C HIS A 271 -26.87 4.63 18.82
N THR A 272 -27.45 3.55 18.26
CA THR A 272 -28.69 2.93 18.74
C THR A 272 -28.48 1.91 19.84
N LEU A 273 -27.24 1.51 20.12
CA LEU A 273 -26.93 0.54 21.17
C LEU A 273 -27.31 1.09 22.56
N PRO A 274 -27.77 0.24 23.50
CA PRO A 274 -28.04 0.61 24.88
C PRO A 274 -26.73 0.73 25.69
N LEU A 275 -25.78 1.53 25.18
CA LEU A 275 -24.47 1.77 25.78
C LEU A 275 -24.32 3.26 26.19
N PRO A 276 -23.55 3.57 27.24
CA PRO A 276 -23.13 4.94 27.56
C PRO A 276 -22.48 5.65 26.37
N GLN A 277 -22.66 6.97 26.25
CA GLN A 277 -22.14 7.76 25.12
C GLN A 277 -20.61 7.64 24.99
N THR A 278 -19.88 7.58 26.10
CA THR A 278 -18.43 7.39 26.10
C THR A 278 -18.01 6.08 25.41
N LEU A 279 -18.76 4.99 25.61
CA LEU A 279 -18.48 3.71 24.94
C LEU A 279 -18.89 3.75 23.46
N LYS A 280 -19.95 4.49 23.10
CA LYS A 280 -20.33 4.69 21.70
C LYS A 280 -19.24 5.43 20.93
N ASN A 281 -18.76 6.55 21.47
CA ASN A 281 -17.67 7.34 20.91
C ASN A 281 -16.39 6.49 20.81
N TYR A 282 -16.06 5.77 21.89
CA TYR A 282 -14.95 4.84 21.91
C TYR A 282 -15.01 3.79 20.79
N LEU A 283 -16.17 3.17 20.55
CA LEU A 283 -16.35 2.20 19.46
C LEU A 283 -16.29 2.84 18.07
N GLN A 284 -16.51 4.15 17.95
CA GLN A 284 -16.49 4.92 16.70
C GLN A 284 -15.15 5.64 16.43
N TYR A 285 -14.17 5.52 17.33
CA TYR A 285 -12.93 6.32 17.31
C TYR A 285 -13.19 7.84 17.40
N GLN A 286 -14.17 8.23 18.24
CA GLN A 286 -14.52 9.61 18.56
C GLN A 286 -14.21 9.96 20.02
#